data_AF-A0A8S9YK99-F1
#
_entry.id   AF-A0A8S9YK99-F1
#
_cell.length_a   1.000
_cell.length_b   1.000
_cell.length_c   1.000
_cell.angle_alpha   90.00
_cell.angle_beta   90.00
_cell.angle_gamma   90.00
#
_symmetry.space_group_name_H-M   'P 1'
#
loop_
_entity.id
_entity.type
_entity.pdbx_description
1 polymer ?
#
loop_
_entity_poly.entity_id
_entity_poly.type
_entity_poly.pdbx_seq_one_letter_code
_entity_poly.pdbx_strand_id
1 'polypeptide(L)'
;MKALQNKVNVIPVIAKSDTITKMELQEFKPKILSEIQANGISIYQFPTDDVSVSEVNTQMNKLVPFAVVGSGEEIKINGKAARVRQYPWGAVHVDNETHCDFVWLRETLLRVNMEDLRERTHTVHYETYRRQRLIEMGFRDDEKMSLQETYEKRRELQRKELQQKEEEMRQLFVQRVKDKEQVLKEAERELQSKFEALKRTHAEEKKKLEEKKHMLEEEMNAFERRKQLAEQAKQGNFTMKKKK
;
A
#
# COMPACT_ATOMS: atom_id res chain seq x y z
N MET A 1 -13.95 18.93 -6.53
CA MET A 1 -13.95 19.61 -7.85
C MET A 1 -12.54 20.00 -8.33
N LYS A 2 -11.69 20.62 -7.49
CA LYS A 2 -10.32 21.06 -7.89
C LYS A 2 -9.42 19.97 -8.51
N ALA A 3 -9.49 18.73 -8.02
CA ALA A 3 -8.74 17.61 -8.60
C ALA A 3 -9.30 17.09 -9.95
N LEU A 4 -10.56 17.42 -10.27
CA LEU A 4 -11.29 16.92 -11.44
C LEU A 4 -11.31 17.92 -12.60
N GLN A 5 -11.21 19.22 -12.33
CA GLN A 5 -11.38 20.30 -13.31
C GLN A 5 -10.52 20.17 -14.58
N ASN A 6 -9.32 19.60 -14.48
CA ASN A 6 -8.41 19.43 -15.61
C ASN A 6 -8.56 18.07 -16.31
N LYS A 7 -9.31 17.15 -15.72
CA LYS A 7 -9.46 15.77 -16.20
C LYS A 7 -10.77 15.53 -16.93
N VAL A 8 -11.83 16.25 -16.56
CA VAL A 8 -13.18 16.06 -17.07
C VAL A 8 -13.94 17.38 -17.10
N ASN A 9 -14.98 17.44 -17.95
CA ASN A 9 -15.94 18.53 -17.95
C ASN A 9 -16.79 18.47 -16.67
N VAL A 10 -16.64 19.45 -15.78
CA VAL A 10 -17.37 19.50 -14.49
C VAL A 10 -18.59 20.42 -14.63
N ILE A 11 -19.79 19.86 -14.47
CA ILE A 11 -21.04 20.63 -14.44
C ILE A 11 -21.65 20.52 -13.03
N PRO A 12 -21.66 21.61 -12.24
CA PRO A 12 -22.17 21.56 -10.88
C PRO A 12 -23.70 21.51 -10.87
N VAL A 13 -24.25 20.69 -9.97
CA VAL A 13 -25.69 20.53 -9.77
C VAL A 13 -26.01 20.60 -8.27
N ILE A 14 -27.15 21.20 -7.94
CA ILE A 14 -27.75 21.18 -6.61
C ILE A 14 -28.74 20.00 -6.60
N ALA A 15 -28.34 18.92 -5.95
CA ALA A 15 -29.16 17.73 -5.83
C ALA A 15 -30.32 17.93 -4.84
N LYS A 16 -31.44 17.22 -5.06
CA LYS A 16 -32.64 17.28 -4.20
C LYS A 16 -33.11 18.72 -3.98
N SER A 17 -33.17 19.50 -5.06
CA SER A 17 -33.55 20.91 -4.98
C SER A 17 -34.98 21.15 -4.48
N ASP A 18 -35.82 20.11 -4.43
CA ASP A 18 -37.13 20.10 -3.80
C ASP A 18 -37.11 20.29 -2.28
N THR A 19 -35.93 20.19 -1.66
CA THR A 19 -35.72 20.49 -0.22
C THR A 19 -35.42 21.96 0.06
N ILE A 20 -35.25 22.78 -0.98
CA ILE A 20 -34.85 24.19 -0.88
C ILE A 20 -35.95 25.04 -1.50
N THR A 21 -36.35 26.12 -0.83
CA THR A 21 -37.34 27.05 -1.38
C THR A 21 -36.77 27.84 -2.55
N LYS A 22 -37.63 28.39 -3.42
CA LYS A 22 -37.17 29.19 -4.57
C LYS A 22 -36.38 30.43 -4.14
N MET A 23 -36.73 31.06 -3.02
CA MET A 23 -36.01 32.22 -2.49
C MET A 23 -34.61 31.84 -1.99
N GLU A 24 -34.51 30.77 -1.19
CA GLU A 24 -33.21 30.27 -0.73
C GLU A 24 -32.33 29.84 -1.90
N LEU A 25 -32.92 29.20 -2.92
CA LEU A 25 -32.20 28.77 -4.12
C LEU A 25 -31.61 29.96 -4.90
N GLN A 26 -32.34 31.08 -4.99
CA GLN A 26 -31.86 32.31 -5.62
C GLN A 26 -30.66 32.91 -4.89
N GLU A 27 -30.61 32.80 -3.56
CA GLU A 27 -29.46 33.23 -2.77
C GLU A 27 -28.32 32.22 -2.76
N PHE A 28 -28.63 30.92 -2.87
CA PHE A 28 -27.66 29.84 -2.76
C PHE A 28 -26.81 29.70 -4.02
N LYS A 29 -27.41 29.82 -5.21
CA LYS A 29 -26.67 29.70 -6.50
C LYS A 29 -25.50 30.68 -6.60
N PRO A 30 -25.65 32.00 -6.33
CA PRO A 30 -24.53 32.95 -6.36
C PRO A 30 -23.43 32.63 -5.34
N LYS A 31 -23.79 32.17 -4.14
CA LYS A 31 -22.81 31.79 -3.10
C LYS A 31 -21.93 30.64 -3.58
N ILE A 32 -22.53 29.59 -4.18
CA ILE A 32 -21.77 28.47 -4.77
C ILE A 32 -20.83 28.96 -5.87
N LEU A 33 -21.32 29.79 -6.80
CA LEU A 33 -20.50 30.32 -7.90
C LEU A 33 -19.35 31.18 -7.38
N SER A 34 -19.58 31.99 -6.35
CA SER A 34 -18.55 32.80 -5.69
C SER A 34 -17.47 31.92 -5.07
N GLU A 35 -17.84 30.83 -4.39
CA GLU A 35 -16.88 29.88 -3.83
C GLU A 35 -16.09 29.12 -4.93
N ILE A 36 -16.74 28.71 -6.01
CA ILE A 36 -16.08 28.08 -7.16
C ILE A 36 -15.02 29.02 -7.74
N GLN A 37 -15.37 30.29 -7.95
CA GLN A 37 -14.46 31.30 -8.48
C GLN A 37 -13.31 31.60 -7.50
N ALA A 38 -13.62 31.80 -6.22
CA ALA A 38 -12.62 32.08 -5.18
C ALA A 38 -11.57 30.97 -5.04
N ASN A 39 -11.98 29.72 -5.26
CA ASN A 39 -11.08 28.56 -5.21
C ASN A 39 -10.33 28.29 -6.53
N GLY A 40 -10.58 29.10 -7.57
CA GLY A 40 -10.02 28.93 -8.91
C GLY A 40 -10.47 27.63 -9.56
N ILE A 41 -11.72 27.22 -9.34
CA ILE A 41 -12.27 25.98 -9.87
C ILE A 41 -12.84 26.22 -11.27
N SER A 42 -12.28 25.57 -12.29
CA SER A 42 -12.81 25.63 -13.64
C SER A 42 -13.96 24.63 -13.80
N ILE A 43 -15.14 25.16 -14.11
CA ILE A 43 -16.32 24.36 -14.48
C ILE A 43 -16.57 24.50 -15.98
N TYR A 44 -17.25 23.51 -16.55
CA TYR A 44 -17.64 23.54 -17.93
C TYR A 44 -18.61 24.70 -18.19
N GLN A 45 -18.35 25.43 -19.28
CA GLN A 45 -19.16 26.54 -19.77
C GLN A 45 -19.66 26.13 -21.15
N PHE A 46 -20.97 26.23 -21.35
CA PHE A 46 -21.59 25.90 -22.63
C PHE A 46 -21.14 26.92 -23.69
N PRO A 47 -20.72 26.48 -24.89
CA PRO A 47 -20.16 27.35 -25.91
C PRO A 47 -21.22 28.33 -26.43
N THR A 48 -20.85 29.60 -26.59
CA THR A 48 -21.76 30.64 -27.12
C THR A 48 -21.34 31.15 -28.50
N ASP A 49 -20.36 30.48 -29.11
CA ASP A 49 -19.72 30.93 -30.35
C ASP A 49 -20.57 30.61 -31.59
N ASP A 50 -21.33 29.51 -31.54
CA ASP A 50 -22.28 29.15 -32.59
C ASP A 50 -23.59 29.90 -32.41
N VAL A 51 -23.89 30.78 -33.37
CA VAL A 51 -25.09 31.63 -33.41
C VAL A 51 -26.39 30.82 -33.35
N SER A 52 -26.39 29.58 -33.84
CA SER A 52 -27.60 28.72 -33.84
C SER A 52 -28.01 28.24 -32.45
N VAL A 53 -27.08 28.19 -31.49
CA VAL A 53 -27.29 27.67 -30.13
C VAL A 53 -26.84 28.64 -29.03
N SER A 54 -26.29 29.80 -29.39
CA SER A 54 -25.71 30.78 -28.46
C SER A 54 -26.72 31.31 -27.45
N GLU A 55 -27.96 31.58 -27.87
CA GLU A 55 -29.03 32.07 -26.99
C GLU A 55 -29.38 31.03 -25.92
N VAL A 56 -29.56 29.77 -26.33
CA VAL A 56 -29.85 28.64 -25.45
C VAL A 56 -28.68 28.44 -24.48
N ASN A 57 -27.46 28.38 -24.97
CA ASN A 57 -26.27 28.16 -24.15
C ASN A 57 -26.00 29.31 -23.18
N THR A 58 -26.32 30.55 -23.56
CA THR A 58 -26.27 31.71 -22.65
C THR A 58 -27.26 31.57 -21.51
N GLN A 59 -28.50 31.14 -21.78
CA GLN A 59 -29.48 30.86 -20.73
C GLN A 59 -29.01 29.71 -19.84
N MET A 60 -28.40 28.68 -20.42
CA MET A 60 -27.87 27.54 -19.67
C MET A 60 -26.74 27.91 -18.72
N ASN A 61 -25.78 28.72 -19.18
CA ASN A 61 -24.70 29.21 -18.32
C ASN A 61 -25.24 30.01 -17.12
N LYS A 62 -26.39 30.69 -17.26
CA LYS A 62 -27.06 31.40 -16.13
C LYS A 62 -27.77 30.45 -15.16
N LEU A 63 -28.20 29.28 -15.61
CA LEU A 63 -28.88 28.29 -14.76
C LEU A 63 -27.92 27.47 -13.92
N VAL A 64 -26.64 27.41 -14.28
CA VAL A 64 -25.58 26.72 -13.53
C VAL A 64 -25.34 27.42 -12.17
N PRO A 65 -25.31 26.68 -11.05
CA PRO A 65 -25.51 25.24 -10.91
C PRO A 65 -26.99 24.83 -11.04
N PHE A 66 -27.27 23.75 -11.78
CA PHE A 66 -28.64 23.28 -12.03
C PHE A 66 -29.28 22.71 -10.77
N ALA A 67 -30.46 23.20 -10.41
CA ALA A 67 -31.23 22.68 -9.27
C ALA A 67 -32.12 21.52 -9.72
N VAL A 68 -31.69 20.29 -9.46
CA VAL A 68 -32.31 19.09 -10.02
C VAL A 68 -33.01 18.22 -8.97
N VAL A 69 -34.09 17.61 -9.42
CA VAL A 69 -34.87 16.63 -8.67
C VAL A 69 -34.87 15.33 -9.46
N GLY A 70 -34.55 14.21 -8.79
CA GLY A 70 -34.62 12.88 -9.38
C GLY A 70 -35.75 12.07 -8.78
N SER A 71 -36.47 11.32 -9.62
CA SER A 71 -37.42 10.30 -9.19
C SER A 71 -37.34 9.06 -10.09
N GLY A 72 -37.47 7.89 -9.48
CA GLY A 72 -37.69 6.62 -10.18
C GLY A 72 -39.17 6.20 -10.21
N GLU A 73 -40.05 6.96 -9.56
CA GLU A 73 -41.49 6.70 -9.54
C GLU A 73 -42.19 7.47 -10.67
N GLU A 74 -43.08 6.78 -11.38
CA GLU A 74 -43.89 7.33 -12.46
C GLU A 74 -45.37 7.22 -12.12
N ILE A 75 -46.11 8.32 -12.29
CA ILE A 75 -47.57 8.35 -12.20
C ILE A 75 -48.17 8.78 -13.53
N LYS A 76 -49.37 8.29 -13.84
CA LYS A 76 -50.10 8.73 -15.04
C LYS A 76 -50.87 10.01 -14.75
N ILE A 77 -50.51 11.10 -15.42
CA ILE A 77 -51.18 12.40 -15.35
C ILE A 77 -51.69 12.72 -16.74
N ASN A 78 -53.01 12.90 -16.88
CA ASN A 78 -53.66 13.13 -18.18
C ASN A 78 -53.28 12.07 -19.24
N GLY A 79 -53.17 10.80 -18.82
CA GLY A 79 -52.83 9.67 -19.69
C GLY A 79 -51.34 9.54 -20.06
N LYS A 80 -50.49 10.51 -19.69
CA LYS A 80 -49.03 10.44 -19.90
C LYS A 80 -48.32 10.03 -18.62
N ALA A 81 -47.32 9.16 -18.74
CA ALA A 81 -46.43 8.85 -17.62
C ALA A 81 -45.58 10.09 -17.30
N ALA A 82 -45.57 10.49 -16.03
CA ALA A 82 -44.80 11.62 -15.53
C ALA A 82 -44.04 11.19 -14.28
N ARG A 83 -42.74 11.53 -14.23
CA ARG A 83 -41.89 11.24 -13.07
C ARG A 83 -42.13 12.27 -11.98
N VAL A 84 -42.46 11.79 -10.78
CA VAL A 84 -42.82 12.65 -9.65
C VAL A 84 -42.19 12.18 -8.35
N ARG A 85 -41.98 13.09 -7.40
CA ARG A 85 -41.78 12.76 -5.99
C ARG A 85 -43.02 13.12 -5.21
N GLN A 86 -43.66 12.14 -4.57
CA GLN A 86 -44.88 12.35 -3.81
C GLN A 86 -44.57 12.72 -2.35
N TYR A 87 -45.20 13.79 -1.87
CA TYR A 87 -45.20 14.20 -0.47
C TYR A 87 -46.65 14.31 0.03
N PRO A 88 -46.87 14.30 1.36
CA PRO A 88 -48.20 14.53 1.93
C PRO A 88 -48.83 15.88 1.54
N TRP A 89 -47.99 16.90 1.28
CA TRP A 89 -48.41 18.26 0.92
C TRP A 89 -48.44 18.54 -0.59
N GLY A 90 -48.08 17.57 -1.43
CA GLY A 90 -48.08 17.76 -2.89
C GLY A 90 -47.12 16.84 -3.63
N ALA A 91 -47.04 17.01 -4.95
CA ALA A 91 -46.15 16.22 -5.80
C ALA A 91 -45.18 17.13 -6.57
N VAL A 92 -43.90 16.77 -6.58
CA VAL A 92 -42.89 17.48 -7.35
C VAL A 92 -42.66 16.75 -8.67
N HIS A 93 -43.14 17.36 -9.75
CA HIS A 93 -42.92 16.90 -11.11
C HIS A 93 -41.49 17.18 -11.58
N VAL A 94 -40.77 16.13 -11.98
CA VAL A 94 -39.37 16.21 -12.42
C VAL A 94 -39.26 16.86 -13.81
N ASP A 95 -40.19 16.56 -14.70
CA ASP A 95 -40.22 17.10 -16.07
C ASP A 95 -40.90 18.48 -16.16
N ASN A 96 -41.14 19.16 -15.03
CA ASN A 96 -41.72 20.50 -14.98
C ASN A 96 -40.65 21.56 -14.67
N GLU A 97 -40.42 22.47 -15.61
CA GLU A 97 -39.44 23.56 -15.51
C GLU A 97 -39.71 24.53 -14.36
N THR A 98 -40.98 24.68 -13.94
CA THR A 98 -41.29 25.56 -12.79
C THR A 98 -40.85 24.92 -11.48
N HIS A 99 -40.73 23.60 -11.42
CA HIS A 99 -40.33 22.86 -10.22
C HIS A 99 -38.81 22.72 -10.12
N CYS A 100 -38.14 22.31 -11.19
CA CYS A 100 -36.69 22.10 -11.19
C CYS A 100 -36.05 22.28 -12.59
N ASP A 101 -34.72 22.41 -12.60
CA ASP A 101 -33.94 22.66 -13.81
C ASP A 101 -33.59 21.35 -14.57
N PHE A 102 -34.26 20.24 -14.26
CA PHE A 102 -33.93 18.93 -14.84
C PHE A 102 -34.14 18.89 -16.36
N VAL A 103 -35.22 19.50 -16.86
CA VAL A 103 -35.52 19.56 -18.30
C VAL A 103 -34.38 20.25 -19.04
N TRP A 104 -33.95 21.41 -18.54
CA TRP A 104 -32.80 22.14 -19.05
C TRP A 104 -31.54 21.27 -19.05
N LEU A 105 -31.19 20.66 -17.91
CA LEU A 105 -30.03 19.78 -17.81
C LEU A 105 -30.07 18.65 -18.85
N ARG A 106 -31.22 17.98 -19.02
CA ARG A 106 -31.38 16.86 -19.96
C ARG A 106 -31.23 17.30 -21.41
N GLU A 107 -32.02 18.28 -21.84
CA GLU A 107 -32.05 18.70 -23.25
C GLU A 107 -30.67 19.21 -23.69
N THR A 108 -30.01 20.01 -22.87
CA THR A 108 -28.73 20.60 -23.26
C THR A 108 -27.57 19.60 -23.24
N LEU A 109 -27.52 18.69 -22.26
CA LEU A 109 -26.47 17.66 -22.21
C LEU A 109 -26.59 16.65 -23.36
N LEU A 110 -27.81 16.18 -23.62
CA LEU A 110 -28.02 15.03 -24.51
C LEU A 110 -28.34 15.43 -25.95
N ARG A 111 -28.89 16.63 -26.17
CA ARG A 111 -29.41 17.02 -27.49
C ARG A 111 -28.55 18.06 -28.19
N VAL A 112 -27.98 19.01 -27.44
CA VAL A 112 -27.30 20.18 -28.01
C VAL A 112 -25.79 20.08 -27.89
N ASN A 113 -25.26 19.84 -26.69
CA ASN A 113 -23.84 20.03 -26.40
C ASN A 113 -23.05 18.72 -26.19
N MET A 114 -23.61 17.57 -26.57
CA MET A 114 -22.92 16.28 -26.43
C MET A 114 -21.64 16.23 -27.26
N GLU A 115 -21.69 16.78 -28.49
CA GLU A 115 -20.53 16.81 -29.38
C GLU A 115 -19.43 17.73 -28.84
N ASP A 116 -19.77 18.93 -28.38
CA ASP A 116 -18.82 19.86 -27.74
C ASP A 116 -18.18 19.24 -26.49
N LEU A 117 -18.98 18.60 -25.61
CA LEU A 117 -18.46 17.89 -24.45
C LEU A 117 -17.44 16.81 -24.85
N ARG A 118 -17.73 16.05 -25.92
CA ARG A 118 -16.83 15.02 -26.43
C ARG A 118 -15.57 15.64 -27.04
N GLU A 119 -15.71 16.68 -27.84
CA GLU A 119 -14.60 17.38 -28.47
C GLU A 119 -13.66 17.98 -27.43
N ARG A 120 -14.19 18.74 -26.46
CA ARG A 120 -13.40 19.31 -25.36
C ARG A 120 -12.72 18.24 -24.52
N THR A 121 -13.37 17.10 -24.32
CA THR A 121 -12.74 15.94 -23.65
C THR A 121 -11.54 15.44 -24.45
N HIS A 122 -11.64 15.38 -25.77
CA HIS A 122 -10.55 14.92 -26.64
C HIS A 122 -9.42 15.95 -26.76
N THR A 123 -9.75 17.19 -27.12
CA THR A 123 -8.77 18.23 -27.48
C THR A 123 -8.11 18.88 -26.28
N VAL A 124 -8.78 18.92 -25.11
CA VAL A 124 -8.25 19.56 -23.91
C VAL A 124 -7.85 18.53 -22.87
N HIS A 125 -8.80 17.75 -22.36
CA HIS A 125 -8.57 16.87 -21.21
C HIS A 125 -7.64 15.69 -21.58
N TYR A 126 -7.94 15.01 -22.67
CA TYR A 126 -7.15 13.89 -23.16
C TYR A 126 -5.78 14.35 -23.65
N GLU A 127 -5.67 15.44 -24.43
CA GLU A 127 -4.35 15.94 -24.85
C GLU A 127 -3.48 16.41 -23.68
N THR A 128 -4.07 17.00 -22.63
CA THR A 128 -3.32 17.33 -21.41
C THR A 128 -2.76 16.07 -20.75
N TYR A 129 -3.58 15.03 -20.63
CA TYR A 129 -3.14 13.72 -20.12
C TYR A 129 -2.08 13.09 -21.03
N ARG A 130 -2.29 13.11 -22.34
CA ARG A 130 -1.40 12.55 -23.36
C ARG A 130 -0.04 13.21 -23.32
N ARG A 131 0.03 14.54 -23.28
CA ARG A 131 1.28 15.31 -23.13
C ARG A 131 2.03 14.89 -21.86
N GLN A 132 1.35 14.88 -20.72
CA GLN A 132 1.96 14.49 -19.45
C GLN A 132 2.48 13.05 -19.48
N ARG A 133 1.70 12.11 -20.05
CA ARG A 133 2.12 10.71 -20.21
C ARG A 133 3.28 10.54 -21.17
N LEU A 134 3.31 11.28 -22.27
CA LEU A 134 4.42 11.25 -23.21
C LEU A 134 5.72 11.72 -22.53
N ILE A 135 5.66 12.79 -21.73
CA ILE A 135 6.79 13.27 -20.94
C ILE A 135 7.27 12.20 -19.94
N GLU A 136 6.35 11.58 -19.20
CA GLU A 136 6.66 10.46 -18.28
C GLU A 136 7.23 9.24 -19.02
N MET A 137 6.87 9.09 -20.29
CA MET A 137 7.44 8.06 -21.15
C MET A 137 8.80 8.43 -21.74
N GLY A 138 9.25 9.67 -21.57
CA GLY A 138 10.54 10.18 -22.03
C GLY A 138 10.47 10.93 -23.37
N PHE A 139 9.29 11.12 -23.94
CA PHE A 139 9.11 11.93 -25.15
C PHE A 139 9.09 13.42 -24.75
N ARG A 140 10.03 14.21 -25.30
CA ARG A 140 10.09 15.67 -25.12
C ARG A 140 9.93 16.35 -26.48
N ASP A 141 9.20 17.45 -26.52
CA ASP A 141 8.88 18.18 -27.76
C ASP A 141 10.14 18.71 -28.49
N ASP A 142 11.25 18.91 -27.77
CA ASP A 142 12.53 19.40 -28.34
C ASP A 142 13.37 18.32 -29.02
N GLU A 143 13.08 17.03 -28.78
CA GLU A 143 13.82 15.93 -29.38
C GLU A 143 13.10 15.47 -30.66
N LYS A 144 13.67 15.74 -31.83
CA LYS A 144 13.29 15.12 -33.13
C LYS A 144 13.63 13.61 -33.17
N MET A 145 13.52 12.93 -32.03
CA MET A 145 13.79 11.51 -31.90
C MET A 145 12.58 10.75 -32.39
N SER A 146 12.80 9.78 -33.27
CA SER A 146 11.73 8.89 -33.72
C SER A 146 11.14 8.13 -32.53
N LEU A 147 9.85 7.77 -32.62
CA LEU A 147 9.16 6.97 -31.61
C LEU A 147 9.98 5.71 -31.26
N GLN A 148 10.54 5.07 -32.29
CA GLN A 148 11.40 3.89 -32.23
C GLN A 148 12.69 4.14 -31.41
N GLU A 149 13.39 5.23 -31.70
CA GLU A 149 14.66 5.58 -31.04
C GLU A 149 14.46 5.87 -29.55
N THR A 150 13.33 6.45 -29.18
CA THR A 150 12.98 6.70 -27.76
C THR A 150 12.73 5.40 -27.00
N TYR A 151 12.03 4.44 -27.62
CA TYR A 151 11.82 3.11 -27.04
C TYR A 151 13.12 2.33 -26.89
N GLU A 152 14.02 2.41 -27.88
CA GLU A 152 15.34 1.77 -27.85
C GLU A 152 16.22 2.38 -26.76
N LYS A 153 16.33 3.71 -26.70
CA LYS A 153 17.08 4.43 -25.66
C LYS A 153 16.57 4.09 -24.26
N ARG A 154 15.25 3.99 -24.07
CA ARG A 154 14.65 3.59 -22.79
C ARG A 154 14.95 2.13 -22.43
N ARG A 155 14.88 1.22 -23.41
CA ARG A 155 15.25 -0.19 -23.21
C ARG A 155 16.71 -0.32 -22.79
N GLU A 156 17.61 0.46 -23.41
CA GLU A 156 19.02 0.50 -23.03
C GLU A 156 19.24 1.05 -21.63
N LEU A 157 18.51 2.12 -21.26
CA LEU A 157 18.58 2.70 -19.92
C LEU A 157 18.13 1.69 -18.85
N GLN A 158 17.00 1.02 -19.09
CA GLN A 158 16.49 -0.01 -18.20
C GLN A 158 17.45 -1.21 -18.11
N ARG A 159 18.08 -1.61 -19.22
CA ARG A 159 19.13 -2.64 -19.24
C ARG A 159 20.34 -2.22 -18.41
N LYS A 160 20.78 -0.96 -18.51
CA LYS A 160 21.88 -0.43 -17.69
C LYS A 160 21.53 -0.39 -16.20
N GLU A 161 20.33 0.05 -15.84
CA GLU A 161 19.87 0.04 -14.45
C GLU A 161 19.79 -1.38 -13.87
N LEU A 162 19.31 -2.35 -14.66
CA LEU A 162 19.29 -3.76 -14.28
C LEU A 162 20.71 -4.30 -14.05
N GLN A 163 21.64 -4.00 -14.95
CA GLN A 163 23.05 -4.39 -14.81
C GLN A 163 23.69 -3.77 -13.55
N GLN A 164 23.44 -2.49 -13.28
CA GLN A 164 23.95 -1.83 -12.07
C GLN A 164 23.39 -2.46 -10.80
N LYS A 165 22.08 -2.72 -10.75
CA LYS A 165 21.45 -3.40 -9.61
C LYS A 165 21.95 -4.84 -9.43
N GLU A 166 22.17 -5.56 -10.53
CA GLU A 166 22.74 -6.91 -10.49
C GLU A 166 24.17 -6.88 -9.94
N GLU A 167 24.99 -5.93 -10.38
CA GLU A 167 26.36 -5.76 -9.90
C GLU A 167 26.41 -5.34 -8.43
N GLU A 168 25.52 -4.44 -7.99
CA GLU A 168 25.35 -4.06 -6.59
C GLU A 168 24.92 -5.27 -5.73
N MET A 169 23.94 -6.05 -6.19
CA MET A 169 23.54 -7.28 -5.51
C MET A 169 24.67 -8.31 -5.44
N ARG A 170 25.48 -8.42 -6.50
CA ARG A 170 26.64 -9.31 -6.54
C ARG A 170 27.70 -8.87 -5.54
N GLN A 171 28.00 -7.58 -5.46
CA GLN A 171 28.93 -7.03 -4.47
C GLN A 171 28.44 -7.26 -3.04
N LEU A 172 27.15 -6.99 -2.76
CA LEU A 172 26.55 -7.28 -1.46
C LEU A 172 26.60 -8.77 -1.09
N PHE A 173 26.40 -9.66 -2.06
CA PHE A 173 26.51 -11.09 -1.86
C PHE A 173 27.95 -11.50 -1.50
N VAL A 174 28.94 -11.03 -2.26
CA VAL A 174 30.36 -11.32 -1.97
C VAL A 174 30.75 -10.82 -0.58
N GLN A 175 30.32 -9.62 -0.20
CA GLN A 175 30.57 -9.07 1.13
C GLN A 175 29.94 -9.96 2.22
N ARG A 176 28.67 -10.35 2.08
CA ARG A 176 28.00 -11.24 3.05
C ARG A 176 28.65 -12.61 3.15
N VAL A 177 29.11 -13.18 2.03
CA VAL A 177 29.84 -14.45 2.04
C VAL A 177 31.13 -14.31 2.83
N LYS A 178 31.90 -13.24 2.57
CA LYS A 178 33.15 -12.96 3.28
C LYS A 178 32.93 -12.78 4.79
N ASP A 179 31.91 -12.02 5.19
CA ASP A 179 31.57 -11.81 6.60
C ASP A 179 31.16 -13.13 7.27
N LYS A 180 30.36 -13.96 6.60
CA LYS A 180 29.98 -15.28 7.11
C LYS A 180 31.16 -16.25 7.22
N GLU A 181 32.06 -16.26 6.25
CA GLU A 181 33.28 -17.05 6.30
C GLU A 181 34.17 -16.64 7.48
N GLN A 182 34.26 -15.34 7.77
CA GLN A 182 35.00 -14.85 8.95
C GLN A 182 34.37 -15.34 10.26
N VAL A 183 33.05 -15.20 10.41
CA VAL A 183 32.33 -15.72 11.59
C VAL A 183 32.50 -17.23 11.74
N LEU A 184 32.42 -17.98 10.64
CA LEU A 184 32.58 -19.43 10.67
C LEU A 184 34.01 -19.82 11.11
N LYS A 185 35.02 -19.10 10.60
CA LYS A 185 36.42 -19.30 10.98
C LYS A 185 36.69 -18.98 12.45
N GLU A 186 36.05 -17.95 12.99
CA GLU A 186 36.13 -17.61 14.43
C GLU A 186 35.45 -18.69 15.28
N ALA A 187 34.27 -19.15 14.88
CA ALA A 187 33.57 -20.24 15.56
C ALA A 187 34.36 -21.56 15.55
N GLU A 188 35.01 -21.90 14.42
CA GLU A 188 35.90 -23.06 14.32
C GLU A 188 37.09 -22.94 15.27
N ARG A 189 37.72 -21.76 15.36
CA ARG A 189 38.82 -21.51 16.30
C ARG A 189 38.39 -21.65 17.75
N GLU A 190 37.23 -21.10 18.11
CA GLU A 190 36.68 -21.26 19.46
C GLU A 190 36.37 -22.72 19.78
N LEU A 191 35.78 -23.45 18.83
CA LEU A 191 35.47 -24.86 19.01
C LEU A 191 36.75 -25.68 19.19
N GLN A 192 37.79 -25.40 18.40
CA GLN A 192 39.09 -26.05 18.52
C GLN A 192 39.73 -25.77 19.89
N SER A 193 39.69 -24.53 20.37
CA SER A 193 40.20 -24.16 21.69
C SER A 193 39.44 -24.85 22.82
N LYS A 194 38.10 -24.90 22.74
CA LYS A 194 37.25 -25.63 23.69
C LYS A 194 37.56 -27.12 23.69
N PHE A 195 37.75 -27.72 22.52
CA PHE A 195 38.12 -29.13 22.39
C PHE A 195 39.47 -29.44 23.05
N GLU A 196 40.48 -28.60 22.81
CA GLU A 196 41.79 -28.76 23.46
C GLU A 196 41.73 -28.60 24.98
N ALA A 197 40.96 -27.61 25.47
CA ALA A 197 40.74 -27.43 26.90
C ALA A 197 40.06 -28.65 27.53
N LEU A 198 38.99 -29.16 26.91
CA LEU A 198 38.26 -30.35 27.36
C LEU A 198 39.14 -31.60 27.35
N LYS A 199 40.03 -31.73 26.35
CA LYS A 199 40.99 -32.82 26.26
C LYS A 199 42.01 -32.78 27.41
N ARG A 200 42.46 -31.58 27.81
CA ARG A 200 43.36 -31.39 28.96
C ARG A 200 42.66 -31.72 30.27
N THR A 201 41.45 -31.21 30.51
CA THR A 201 40.69 -31.52 31.73
C THR A 201 40.40 -33.01 31.84
N HIS A 202 39.99 -33.66 30.76
CA HIS A 202 39.77 -35.11 30.75
C HIS A 202 41.06 -35.90 31.03
N ALA A 203 42.22 -35.44 30.53
CA ALA A 203 43.50 -36.06 30.85
C ALA A 203 43.88 -35.91 32.34
N GLU A 204 43.64 -34.74 32.93
CA GLU A 204 43.85 -34.48 34.36
C GLU A 204 42.91 -35.31 35.24
N GLU A 205 41.62 -35.38 34.88
CA GLU A 205 40.63 -36.21 35.59
C GLU A 205 40.99 -37.70 35.53
N LYS A 206 41.43 -38.18 34.36
CA LYS A 206 41.90 -39.56 34.19
C LYS A 206 43.10 -39.84 35.10
N LYS A 207 44.08 -38.93 35.15
CA LYS A 207 45.25 -39.07 36.04
C LYS A 207 44.85 -39.08 37.52
N LYS A 208 43.96 -38.17 37.94
CA LYS A 208 43.43 -38.15 39.32
C LYS A 208 42.67 -39.43 39.67
N LEU A 209 41.93 -40.00 38.71
CA LEU A 209 41.21 -41.25 38.90
C LEU A 209 42.18 -42.44 39.03
N GLU A 210 43.24 -42.48 38.23
CA GLU A 210 44.32 -43.47 38.34
C GLU A 210 45.05 -43.37 39.68
N GLU A 211 45.37 -42.16 40.16
CA GLU A 211 45.98 -41.93 41.48
C GLU A 211 45.05 -42.39 42.62
N LYS A 212 43.76 -42.05 42.57
CA LYS A 212 42.77 -42.52 43.57
C LYS A 212 42.62 -44.04 43.54
N LYS A 213 42.63 -44.65 42.34
CA LYS A 213 42.58 -46.10 42.20
C LYS A 213 43.79 -46.76 42.85
N HIS A 214 44.99 -46.23 42.61
CA HIS A 214 46.22 -46.72 43.25
C HIS A 214 46.18 -46.61 44.78
N MET A 215 45.74 -45.46 45.30
CA MET A 215 45.58 -45.26 46.76
C MET A 215 44.59 -46.25 47.37
N LEU A 216 43.44 -46.49 46.70
CA LEU A 216 42.45 -47.49 47.16
C LEU A 216 43.01 -48.92 47.11
N GLU A 217 43.80 -49.27 46.09
CA GLU A 217 44.49 -50.55 46.02
C GLU A 217 45.50 -50.72 47.17
N GLU A 218 46.25 -49.67 47.51
CA GLU A 218 47.16 -49.67 48.66
C GLU A 218 46.42 -49.80 50.00
N GLU A 219 45.33 -49.06 50.19
CA GLU A 219 44.49 -49.14 51.38
C GLU A 219 43.86 -50.53 51.52
N MET A 220 43.36 -51.10 50.43
CA MET A 220 42.81 -52.46 50.40
C MET A 220 43.87 -53.50 50.78
N ASN A 221 45.06 -53.41 50.19
CA ASN A 221 46.20 -54.28 50.53
C ASN A 221 46.65 -54.09 52.00
N ALA A 222 46.59 -52.87 52.54
CA ALA A 222 46.90 -52.61 53.94
C ALA A 222 45.82 -53.17 54.88
N PHE A 223 44.54 -53.04 54.50
CA PHE A 223 43.41 -53.61 55.23
C PHE A 223 43.48 -55.14 55.24
N GLU A 224 43.80 -55.78 54.12
CA GLU A 224 44.01 -57.23 54.04
C GLU A 224 45.14 -57.70 54.95
N ARG A 225 46.28 -56.99 54.96
CA ARG A 225 47.39 -57.27 55.90
C ARG A 225 46.95 -57.14 57.36
N ARG A 226 46.20 -56.09 57.71
CA ARG A 226 45.66 -55.91 59.07
C ARG A 226 44.65 -57.01 59.43
N LYS A 227 43.79 -57.41 58.51
CA LYS A 227 42.84 -58.50 58.68
C LYS A 227 43.56 -59.82 58.97
N GLN A 228 44.59 -60.14 58.19
CA GLN A 228 45.43 -61.34 58.40
C GLN A 228 46.10 -61.33 59.78
N LEU A 229 46.68 -60.19 60.20
CA LEU A 229 47.28 -60.04 61.52
C LEU A 229 46.25 -60.17 62.66
N ALA A 230 45.05 -59.62 62.50
CA ALA A 230 43.98 -59.74 63.50
C ALA A 230 43.43 -61.17 63.61
N GLU A 231 43.33 -61.90 62.49
CA GLU A 231 42.98 -63.32 62.49
C GLU A 231 44.04 -64.17 63.20
N GLN A 232 45.34 -63.87 62.98
CA GLN A 232 46.44 -64.51 63.71
C GLN A 232 46.41 -64.20 65.22
N ALA A 233 46.10 -62.95 65.61
CA ALA A 233 45.97 -62.57 67.01
C ALA A 233 44.77 -63.24 67.71
N LYS A 234 43.64 -63.43 67.01
CA LYS A 234 42.50 -64.20 67.52
C LYS A 234 42.84 -65.68 67.75
N GLN A 235 43.67 -66.27 66.89
CA GLN A 235 44.19 -67.64 67.09
C GLN A 235 45.15 -67.72 68.30
N GLY A 236 45.98 -66.69 68.52
CA GLY A 236 46.85 -66.60 69.71
C GLY A 236 46.12 -66.42 71.05
N ASN A 237 44.94 -65.77 71.05
CA ASN A 237 44.16 -65.56 72.28
C ASN A 237 43.31 -66.78 72.69
N PHE A 238 43.11 -67.75 71.79
CA PHE A 238 42.40 -69.00 72.09
C PHE A 238 43.28 -70.04 72.81
N THR A 239 44.60 -69.98 72.64
CA THR A 239 45.53 -70.95 73.28
C THR A 239 45.85 -70.61 74.74
N MET A 240 45.67 -69.36 75.19
CA MET A 240 45.92 -68.97 76.59
C MET A 240 44.74 -69.22 77.55
N LYS A 241 43.55 -69.64 77.07
CA LYS A 241 42.35 -69.85 77.90
C LYS A 241 41.93 -71.31 78.13
N LYS A 242 42.80 -72.29 77.85
CA LYS A 242 42.63 -73.67 78.32
C LYS A 242 43.92 -74.19 78.98
N LYS A 243 44.20 -73.69 80.18
CA LYS A 243 44.96 -74.39 81.22
C LYS A 243 44.06 -74.53 82.44
N LYS A 244 43.47 -75.71 82.61
CA LYS A 244 43.15 -76.39 83.88
C LYS A 244 42.59 -77.77 83.55
#